data_AF-A0A7W0X6N0-F1
#
_entry.id   AF-A0A7W0X6N0-F1
#
_cell.length_a   1.000
_cell.length_b   1.000
_cell.length_c   1.000
_cell.angle_alpha   90.00
_cell.angle_beta   90.00
_cell.angle_gamma   90.00
#
_symmetry.space_group_name_H-M   'P 1'
#
loop_
_entity.id
_entity.type
_entity.pdbx_description
1 polymer ?
#
loop_
_entity_poly.entity_id
_entity_poly.type
_entity_poly.pdbx_seq_one_letter_code
_entity_poly.pdbx_strand_id
1 'polypeptide(L)'
;MEKPADSPQPPLPPASGEIEELPVTLEADFAPLKDAGTTDLDDQSDAEPHHDESLRAQEAFELAAQAAAVGDEERAVRQYLKASNLAEAAREWYLAAVSCQRVGDFLQNERPPEDLERAFRMYRRAVAAYEQCGLFDEARRLSYRLMGLKMRRARQLRLSLLVRIELALYWAAAGFGYRPLRVIGSAVSVVTAYALLYWATEGVVTAGGTPRHAGFWECVYFSGITFATVGYGDFIPAPHMRLVALTEGALGVFAMGFFVVVLAKRLRH
;
A
#
# COMPACT_ATOMS: atom_id res chain seq x y z
N MET A 1 -56.37 -41.34 17.65
CA MET A 1 -54.94 -41.46 18.00
C MET A 1 -54.31 -40.12 17.73
N GLU A 2 -54.32 -39.27 18.75
CA GLU A 2 -53.62 -37.97 18.79
C GLU A 2 -52.11 -38.19 18.67
N LYS A 3 -51.45 -37.39 17.83
CA LYS A 3 -49.99 -37.34 17.70
C LYS A 3 -49.54 -35.98 18.27
N PRO A 4 -48.53 -35.94 19.16
CA PRO A 4 -48.29 -34.80 20.03
C PRO A 4 -47.50 -33.66 19.36
N ALA A 5 -47.62 -32.50 20.01
CA ALA A 5 -47.18 -31.17 19.62
C ALA A 5 -45.68 -31.06 19.31
N ASP A 6 -45.38 -30.40 18.19
CA ASP A 6 -44.06 -29.87 17.87
C ASP A 6 -43.93 -28.46 18.45
N SER A 7 -42.82 -28.19 19.13
CA SER A 7 -42.57 -26.92 19.82
C SER A 7 -42.13 -25.86 18.80
N PRO A 8 -42.52 -24.59 18.94
CA PRO A 8 -42.22 -23.57 17.94
C PRO A 8 -40.71 -23.30 17.86
N GLN A 9 -40.13 -23.59 16.69
CA GLN A 9 -38.78 -23.13 16.34
C GLN A 9 -38.75 -21.59 16.36
N PRO A 10 -37.68 -20.96 16.89
CA PRO A 10 -37.53 -19.51 16.83
C PRO A 10 -37.44 -19.06 15.36
N PRO A 11 -38.02 -17.89 15.01
CA PRO A 11 -38.10 -17.44 13.63
C PRO A 11 -36.70 -17.32 13.04
N LEU A 12 -36.50 -18.01 11.91
CA LEU A 12 -35.35 -17.84 11.04
C LEU A 12 -35.18 -16.35 10.73
N PRO A 13 -33.95 -15.80 10.79
CA PRO A 13 -33.72 -14.43 10.38
C PRO A 13 -34.19 -14.25 8.93
N PRO A 14 -34.88 -13.15 8.61
CA PRO A 14 -35.46 -12.95 7.30
C PRO A 14 -34.40 -13.09 6.21
N ALA A 15 -34.81 -13.77 5.15
CA ALA A 15 -34.04 -14.04 3.95
C ALA A 15 -33.38 -12.76 3.42
N SER A 16 -32.15 -12.93 2.97
CA SER A 16 -31.44 -12.07 2.03
C SER A 16 -32.36 -11.28 1.10
N GLY A 17 -32.52 -10.01 1.42
CA GLY A 17 -33.24 -8.96 0.70
C GLY A 17 -33.24 -7.77 1.68
N GLU A 18 -32.65 -6.63 1.42
CA GLU A 18 -32.31 -5.98 0.16
C GLU A 18 -30.92 -5.34 0.35
N ILE A 19 -29.94 -5.78 -0.44
CA ILE A 19 -28.93 -4.82 -0.87
C ILE A 19 -29.72 -3.95 -1.82
N GLU A 20 -30.06 -2.74 -1.39
CA GLU A 20 -30.56 -1.70 -2.28
C GLU A 20 -29.49 -1.54 -3.36
N GLU A 21 -29.67 -2.25 -4.48
CA GLU A 21 -28.82 -2.17 -5.65
C GLU A 21 -28.88 -0.72 -6.11
N LEU A 22 -27.81 0.01 -5.76
CA LEU A 22 -27.51 1.31 -6.34
C LEU A 22 -27.66 1.21 -7.86
N PRO A 23 -28.27 2.22 -8.50
CA PRO A 23 -28.69 2.13 -9.88
C PRO A 23 -27.57 1.58 -10.75
N VAL A 24 -27.90 0.54 -11.53
CA VAL A 24 -27.05 -0.25 -12.44
C VAL A 24 -26.14 0.61 -13.34
N THR A 25 -26.43 1.91 -13.46
CA THR A 25 -25.61 2.90 -14.17
C THR A 25 -24.28 3.21 -13.50
N LEU A 26 -24.15 3.10 -12.18
CA LEU A 26 -22.88 3.41 -11.49
C LEU A 26 -21.87 2.27 -11.63
N GLU A 27 -22.28 1.00 -11.52
CA GLU A 27 -21.33 -0.12 -11.58
C GLU A 27 -20.64 -0.28 -12.95
N ALA A 28 -21.31 0.14 -14.03
CA ALA A 28 -20.73 0.17 -15.38
C ALA A 28 -19.59 1.19 -15.52
N ASP A 29 -19.59 2.27 -14.73
CA ASP A 29 -18.55 3.31 -14.74
C ASP A 29 -17.23 2.84 -14.09
N PHE A 30 -17.19 1.67 -13.45
CA PHE A 30 -16.01 1.13 -12.74
C PHE A 30 -15.30 -0.02 -13.49
N ALA A 31 -15.52 -0.16 -14.80
CA ALA A 31 -14.87 -1.18 -15.62
C ALA A 31 -13.32 -1.06 -15.59
N PRO A 32 -12.58 -2.19 -15.71
CA PRO A 32 -11.12 -2.17 -15.80
C PRO A 32 -10.64 -1.30 -16.97
N LEU A 33 -9.50 -0.63 -16.80
CA LEU A 33 -8.83 0.13 -17.87
C LEU A 33 -8.67 -0.80 -19.09
N LYS A 34 -9.10 -0.33 -20.27
CA LYS A 34 -8.81 -1.04 -21.51
C LYS A 34 -7.29 -1.03 -21.70
N ASP A 35 -6.69 -2.21 -21.75
CA ASP A 35 -5.27 -2.35 -22.03
C ASP A 35 -4.94 -1.67 -23.35
N ALA A 36 -3.76 -1.04 -23.40
CA ALA A 36 -3.17 -0.51 -24.61
C ALA A 36 -2.76 -1.66 -25.56
N GLY A 37 -3.75 -2.39 -26.07
CA GLY A 37 -3.59 -3.27 -27.21
C GLY A 37 -3.34 -2.40 -28.43
N THR A 38 -2.23 -2.67 -29.11
CA THR A 38 -1.89 -2.19 -30.46
C THR A 38 -3.14 -2.22 -31.33
N THR A 39 -3.78 -1.07 -31.49
CA THR A 39 -4.87 -0.90 -32.45
C THR A 39 -4.24 -0.16 -33.60
N ASP A 40 -4.17 -0.87 -34.72
CA ASP A 40 -3.59 -0.43 -35.97
C ASP A 40 -4.06 0.98 -36.33
N LEU A 41 -3.10 1.77 -36.79
CA LEU A 41 -3.28 3.12 -37.31
C LEU A 41 -4.04 3.05 -38.63
N ASP A 42 -5.35 2.78 -38.57
CA ASP A 42 -6.23 2.94 -39.72
C ASP A 42 -6.74 4.39 -39.75
N ASP A 43 -6.09 5.11 -40.65
CA ASP A 43 -6.37 6.43 -41.18
C ASP A 43 -7.78 6.52 -41.79
N GLN A 44 -8.67 7.32 -41.18
CA GLN A 44 -9.73 8.10 -41.86
C GLN A 44 -10.65 8.87 -40.86
N SER A 45 -10.42 10.17 -40.71
CA SER A 45 -11.42 11.27 -40.78
C SER A 45 -10.88 12.57 -40.16
N ASP A 46 -11.00 13.67 -40.90
CA ASP A 46 -10.47 15.02 -40.61
C ASP A 46 -11.20 15.78 -39.48
N ALA A 47 -11.36 15.15 -38.32
CA ALA A 47 -11.65 15.80 -37.04
C ALA A 47 -10.96 14.97 -35.97
N GLU A 48 -9.95 15.50 -35.28
CA GLU A 48 -9.22 14.77 -34.23
C GLU A 48 -10.23 14.15 -33.22
N PRO A 49 -10.46 12.82 -33.26
CA PRO A 49 -11.62 12.21 -32.60
C PRO A 49 -11.54 12.27 -31.06
N HIS A 50 -10.43 12.76 -30.51
CA HIS A 50 -10.18 12.89 -29.07
C HIS A 50 -10.27 14.34 -28.55
N HIS A 51 -10.32 15.35 -29.42
CA HIS A 51 -10.29 16.76 -28.98
C HIS A 51 -11.61 17.19 -28.31
N ASP A 52 -12.74 16.85 -28.93
CA ASP A 52 -14.07 17.14 -28.38
C ASP A 52 -14.33 16.38 -27.07
N GLU A 53 -13.82 15.16 -26.96
CA GLU A 53 -13.93 14.35 -25.75
C GLU A 53 -13.06 14.90 -24.61
N SER A 54 -11.85 15.38 -24.93
CA SER A 54 -10.95 16.09 -24.01
C SER A 54 -11.59 17.35 -23.44
N LEU A 55 -12.13 18.23 -24.29
CA LEU A 55 -12.82 19.44 -23.87
C LEU A 55 -14.00 19.12 -22.94
N ARG A 56 -14.82 18.13 -23.30
CA ARG A 56 -15.94 17.67 -22.46
C ARG A 56 -15.47 17.08 -21.13
N ALA A 57 -14.31 16.41 -21.09
CA ALA A 57 -13.72 15.89 -19.87
C ALA A 57 -13.27 17.03 -18.93
N GLN A 58 -12.63 18.06 -19.48
CA GLN A 58 -12.20 19.24 -18.73
C GLN A 58 -13.40 20.02 -18.19
N GLU A 59 -14.43 20.25 -19.01
CA GLU A 59 -15.68 20.89 -18.58
C GLU A 59 -16.34 20.11 -17.44
N ALA A 60 -16.44 18.77 -17.56
CA ALA A 60 -16.99 17.93 -16.53
C ALA A 60 -16.16 18.00 -15.22
N PHE A 61 -14.83 18.06 -15.33
CA PHE A 61 -13.93 18.21 -14.19
C PHE A 61 -14.12 19.56 -13.48
N GLU A 62 -14.24 20.65 -14.24
CA GLU A 62 -14.48 21.98 -13.67
C GLU A 62 -15.84 22.06 -12.99
N LEU A 63 -16.89 21.52 -13.60
CA LEU A 63 -18.22 21.42 -12.99
C LEU A 63 -18.19 20.59 -11.70
N ALA A 64 -17.38 19.52 -11.66
CA ALA A 64 -17.18 18.72 -10.46
C ALA A 64 -16.48 19.52 -9.35
N ALA A 65 -15.45 20.30 -9.71
CA ALA A 65 -14.73 21.16 -8.78
C ALA A 65 -15.62 22.27 -8.20
N GLN A 66 -16.49 22.85 -9.03
CA GLN A 66 -17.49 23.83 -8.59
C GLN A 66 -18.52 23.20 -7.65
N ALA A 67 -19.07 22.03 -7.98
CA ALA A 67 -20.01 21.32 -7.11
C ALA A 67 -19.38 20.97 -5.75
N ALA A 68 -18.13 20.52 -5.76
CA ALA A 68 -17.35 20.27 -4.55
C ALA A 68 -17.14 21.54 -3.70
N ALA A 69 -16.91 22.69 -4.33
CA ALA A 69 -16.76 23.97 -3.62
C ALA A 69 -18.06 24.45 -2.95
N VAL A 70 -19.21 24.09 -3.52
CA VAL A 70 -20.55 24.37 -2.96
C VAL A 70 -20.93 23.38 -1.85
N GLY A 71 -20.18 22.28 -1.69
CA GLY A 71 -20.45 21.23 -0.69
C GLY A 71 -21.48 20.19 -1.15
N ASP A 72 -21.80 20.13 -2.45
CA ASP A 72 -22.67 19.12 -3.04
C ASP A 72 -21.84 17.89 -3.44
N GLU A 73 -21.60 17.00 -2.48
CA GLU A 73 -20.72 15.82 -2.62
C GLU A 73 -21.23 14.84 -3.69
N GLU A 74 -22.54 14.51 -3.71
CA GLU A 74 -23.11 13.57 -4.69
C GLU A 74 -22.95 14.07 -6.12
N ARG A 75 -23.20 15.37 -6.34
CA ARG A 75 -23.05 15.97 -7.66
C ARG A 75 -21.58 16.05 -8.05
N ALA A 76 -20.69 16.35 -7.11
CA ALA A 76 -19.25 16.34 -7.35
C ALA A 76 -18.76 14.95 -7.78
N VAL A 77 -19.12 13.89 -7.04
CA VAL A 77 -18.74 12.51 -7.36
C VAL A 77 -19.24 12.10 -8.75
N ARG A 78 -20.51 12.35 -9.08
CA ARG A 78 -21.07 12.06 -10.41
C ARG A 78 -20.30 12.77 -11.53
N GLN A 79 -19.96 14.05 -11.35
CA GLN A 79 -19.25 14.80 -12.37
C GLN A 79 -17.78 14.36 -12.49
N TYR A 80 -17.11 14.03 -11.38
CA TYR A 80 -15.76 13.47 -11.45
C TYR A 80 -15.72 12.09 -12.12
N LEU A 81 -16.72 11.24 -11.90
CA LEU A 81 -16.84 9.95 -12.60
C LEU A 81 -17.03 10.14 -14.11
N LYS A 82 -17.89 11.09 -14.49
CA LYS A 82 -18.08 11.46 -15.90
C LYS A 82 -16.78 11.99 -16.50
N ALA A 83 -16.08 12.87 -15.79
CA ALA A 83 -14.78 13.41 -16.21
C ALA A 83 -13.74 12.30 -16.37
N SER A 84 -13.66 11.33 -15.44
CA SER A 84 -12.71 10.21 -15.57
C SER A 84 -13.00 9.35 -16.80
N ASN A 85 -14.26 9.00 -17.06
CA ASN A 85 -14.61 8.15 -18.19
C ASN A 85 -14.36 8.85 -19.53
N LEU A 86 -14.67 10.15 -19.62
CA LEU A 86 -14.38 10.95 -20.82
C LEU A 86 -12.87 11.15 -21.01
N ALA A 87 -12.12 11.40 -19.93
CA ALA A 87 -10.67 11.54 -19.99
C ALA A 87 -9.99 10.23 -20.44
N GLU A 88 -10.48 9.07 -20.00
CA GLU A 88 -9.98 7.78 -20.47
C GLU A 88 -10.31 7.51 -21.93
N ALA A 89 -11.51 7.89 -22.39
CA ALA A 89 -11.89 7.80 -23.81
C ALA A 89 -10.98 8.69 -24.69
N ALA A 90 -10.67 9.90 -24.22
CA ALA A 90 -9.76 10.84 -24.86
C ALA A 90 -8.26 10.48 -24.69
N ARG A 91 -7.92 9.42 -23.95
CA ARG A 91 -6.54 9.05 -23.56
C ARG A 91 -5.77 10.13 -22.79
N GLU A 92 -6.50 11.02 -22.12
CA GLU A 92 -5.95 12.01 -21.19
C GLU A 92 -5.75 11.41 -19.80
N TRP A 93 -4.77 10.53 -19.69
CA TRP A 93 -4.52 9.73 -18.48
C TRP A 93 -4.30 10.57 -17.22
N TYR A 94 -3.74 11.78 -17.34
CA TYR A 94 -3.51 12.64 -16.18
C TYR A 94 -4.84 13.15 -15.59
N LEU A 95 -5.75 13.62 -16.46
CA LEU A 95 -7.07 14.08 -16.05
C LEU A 95 -7.90 12.93 -15.49
N ALA A 96 -7.80 11.73 -16.09
CA ALA A 96 -8.40 10.53 -15.55
C ALA A 96 -7.87 10.19 -14.14
N ALA A 97 -6.54 10.22 -13.95
CA ALA A 97 -5.91 9.93 -12.67
C ALA A 97 -6.34 10.88 -11.55
N VAL A 98 -6.34 12.19 -11.82
CA VAL A 98 -6.77 13.21 -10.86
C VAL A 98 -8.26 13.06 -10.55
N SER A 99 -9.10 12.82 -11.56
CA SER A 99 -10.54 12.62 -11.38
C SER A 99 -10.85 11.41 -10.50
N CYS A 100 -10.25 10.24 -10.80
CA CYS A 100 -10.42 9.04 -9.99
C CYS A 100 -9.88 9.22 -8.56
N GLN A 101 -8.78 9.96 -8.38
CA GLN A 101 -8.26 10.26 -7.05
C GLN A 101 -9.26 11.11 -6.25
N ARG A 102 -9.85 12.14 -6.86
CA ARG A 102 -10.87 12.98 -6.22
C ARG A 102 -12.10 12.18 -5.81
N VAL A 103 -12.60 11.30 -6.68
CA VAL A 103 -13.70 10.38 -6.33
C VAL A 103 -13.32 9.53 -5.12
N GLY A 104 -12.10 8.96 -5.10
CA GLY A 104 -11.61 8.20 -3.95
C GLY A 104 -11.57 9.01 -2.65
N ASP A 105 -11.17 10.29 -2.71
CA ASP A 105 -11.12 11.19 -1.55
C ASP A 105 -12.53 11.49 -1.00
N PHE A 106 -13.55 11.64 -1.86
CA PHE A 106 -14.95 11.83 -1.44
C PHE A 106 -15.55 10.57 -0.83
N LEU A 107 -15.43 9.43 -1.53
CA LEU A 107 -15.92 8.12 -1.05
C LEU A 107 -15.25 7.69 0.27
N GLN A 108 -14.07 8.24 0.60
CA GLN A 108 -13.42 7.97 1.88
C GLN A 108 -14.12 8.67 3.07
N ASN A 109 -14.76 9.82 2.83
CA ASN A 109 -15.32 10.72 3.84
C ASN A 109 -16.84 10.63 3.97
N GLU A 110 -17.54 10.00 3.02
CA GLU A 110 -18.99 9.88 3.05
C GLU A 110 -19.49 9.13 4.29
N ARG A 111 -20.61 9.65 4.84
CA ARG A 111 -21.36 9.07 5.97
C ARG A 111 -21.93 7.70 5.55
N PRO A 112 -22.10 6.75 6.50
CA PRO A 112 -22.37 5.34 6.18
C PRO A 112 -23.65 5.15 5.34
N PRO A 113 -23.66 4.16 4.40
CA PRO A 113 -22.85 2.94 4.41
C PRO A 113 -21.47 3.10 3.74
N GLU A 114 -20.42 2.65 4.44
CA GLU A 114 -19.02 2.78 4.04
C GLU A 114 -18.65 1.88 2.84
N ASP A 115 -18.79 2.38 1.62
CA ASP A 115 -18.27 1.72 0.41
C ASP A 115 -16.74 1.90 0.27
N LEU A 116 -16.00 1.54 1.31
CA LEU A 116 -14.55 1.66 1.38
C LEU A 116 -13.86 0.90 0.22
N GLU A 117 -14.47 -0.20 -0.21
CA GLU A 117 -14.01 -0.97 -1.37
C GLU A 117 -14.07 -0.17 -2.67
N ARG A 118 -15.11 0.66 -2.86
CA ARG A 118 -15.25 1.53 -4.03
C ARG A 118 -14.19 2.62 -4.04
N ALA A 119 -13.93 3.24 -2.89
CA ALA A 119 -12.82 4.19 -2.74
C ALA A 119 -11.48 3.53 -3.10
N PHE A 120 -11.22 2.31 -2.59
CA PHE A 120 -10.00 1.57 -2.92
C PHE A 120 -9.89 1.21 -4.40
N ARG A 121 -10.99 0.87 -5.08
CA ARG A 121 -11.00 0.63 -6.53
C ARG A 121 -10.63 1.89 -7.30
N MET A 122 -11.23 3.02 -6.95
CA MET A 122 -10.95 4.32 -7.59
C MET A 122 -9.50 4.76 -7.41
N TYR A 123 -8.94 4.60 -6.22
CA TYR A 123 -7.52 4.86 -6.01
C TYR A 123 -6.60 3.93 -6.81
N ARG A 124 -6.92 2.65 -6.97
CA ARG A 124 -6.12 1.74 -7.81
C ARG A 124 -6.17 2.15 -9.28
N ARG A 125 -7.35 2.57 -9.77
CA ARG A 125 -7.52 3.09 -11.12
C ARG A 125 -6.70 4.36 -11.34
N ALA A 126 -6.73 5.30 -10.37
CA ALA A 126 -5.89 6.49 -10.41
C ALA A 126 -4.38 6.15 -10.45
N VAL A 127 -3.92 5.17 -9.65
CA VAL A 127 -2.51 4.72 -9.69
C VAL A 127 -2.13 4.19 -11.08
N ALA A 128 -2.98 3.35 -11.67
CA ALA A 128 -2.72 2.80 -13.01
C ALA A 128 -2.71 3.90 -14.10
N ALA A 129 -3.59 4.89 -14.00
CA ALA A 129 -3.59 6.04 -14.90
C ALA A 129 -2.32 6.91 -14.73
N TYR A 130 -1.85 7.16 -13.50
CA TYR A 130 -0.58 7.84 -13.26
C TYR A 130 0.63 7.07 -13.83
N GLU A 131 0.61 5.73 -13.77
CA GLU A 131 1.64 4.89 -14.39
C GLU A 131 1.62 5.00 -15.92
N GLN A 132 0.44 5.07 -16.54
CA GLN A 132 0.30 5.29 -17.99
C GLN A 132 0.79 6.67 -18.44
N CYS A 133 0.72 7.69 -17.58
CA CYS A 133 1.33 9.01 -17.82
C CYS A 133 2.87 9.03 -17.69
N GLY A 134 3.49 7.98 -17.15
CA GLY A 134 4.89 8.01 -16.71
C GLY A 134 5.13 8.84 -15.44
N LEU A 135 4.08 9.26 -14.74
CA LEU A 135 4.14 10.01 -13.47
C LEU A 135 4.33 9.06 -12.27
N PHE A 136 5.42 8.28 -12.31
CA PHE A 136 5.68 7.23 -11.32
C PHE A 136 5.81 7.75 -9.87
N ASP A 137 6.29 8.98 -9.67
CA ASP A 137 6.36 9.57 -8.33
C ASP A 137 4.97 9.82 -7.72
N GLU A 138 3.99 10.21 -8.53
CA GLU A 138 2.62 10.43 -8.09
C GLU A 138 1.90 9.12 -7.82
N ALA A 139 2.04 8.15 -8.73
CA ALA A 139 1.58 6.77 -8.53
C ALA A 139 2.11 6.17 -7.22
N ARG A 140 3.41 6.36 -6.94
CA ARG A 140 4.05 5.91 -5.69
C ARG A 140 3.51 6.64 -4.46
N ARG A 141 3.35 7.97 -4.51
CA ARG A 141 2.77 8.76 -3.41
C ARG A 141 1.34 8.32 -3.09
N LEU A 142 0.52 8.10 -4.12
CA LEU A 142 -0.86 7.66 -3.95
C LEU A 142 -0.93 6.22 -3.41
N SER A 143 -0.12 5.31 -3.94
CA SER A 143 -0.02 3.93 -3.45
C SER A 143 0.43 3.85 -1.99
N TYR A 144 1.37 4.72 -1.59
CA TYR A 144 1.78 4.85 -0.18
C TYR A 144 0.62 5.33 0.70
N ARG A 145 -0.12 6.36 0.25
CA ARG A 145 -1.31 6.86 0.97
C ARG A 145 -2.36 5.75 1.11
N LEU A 146 -2.61 4.99 0.04
CA LEU A 146 -3.52 3.85 0.01
C LEU A 146 -3.19 2.79 1.07
N MET A 147 -1.90 2.45 1.18
CA MET A 147 -1.42 1.48 2.16
C MET A 147 -1.58 1.99 3.60
N GLY A 148 -1.35 3.29 3.82
CA GLY A 148 -1.63 3.96 5.09
C GLY A 148 -3.12 3.95 5.47
N LEU A 149 -4.02 4.16 4.50
CA LEU A 149 -5.46 4.08 4.70
C LEU A 149 -5.92 2.67 5.07
N LYS A 150 -5.42 1.64 4.35
CA LYS A 150 -5.66 0.23 4.69
C LYS A 150 -5.23 -0.09 6.12
N MET A 151 -4.06 0.40 6.53
CA MET A 151 -3.53 0.17 7.88
C MET A 151 -4.39 0.84 8.96
N ARG A 152 -4.78 2.13 8.77
CA ARG A 152 -5.61 2.87 9.74
C ARG A 152 -7.02 2.28 9.86
N ARG A 153 -7.62 1.90 8.74
CA ARG A 153 -8.96 1.31 8.69
C ARG A 153 -8.96 -0.22 8.74
N ALA A 154 -7.84 -0.86 9.09
CA ALA A 154 -7.72 -2.32 9.08
C ALA A 154 -8.74 -3.06 9.98
N ARG A 155 -9.29 -2.37 10.99
CA ARG A 155 -10.38 -2.89 11.86
C ARG A 155 -11.71 -2.96 11.11
N GLN A 156 -12.02 -1.96 10.29
CA GLN A 156 -13.25 -1.88 9.50
C GLN A 156 -13.21 -2.86 8.32
N LEU A 157 -12.06 -3.02 7.66
CA LEU A 157 -11.86 -4.02 6.59
C LEU A 157 -11.88 -5.48 7.07
N ARG A 158 -12.11 -5.74 8.37
CA ARG A 158 -12.07 -7.09 8.98
C ARG A 158 -10.82 -7.90 8.58
N LEU A 159 -9.68 -7.22 8.41
CA LEU A 159 -8.42 -7.89 8.05
C LEU A 159 -7.96 -8.80 9.19
N SER A 160 -7.41 -9.96 8.85
CA SER A 160 -6.86 -10.90 9.83
C SER A 160 -5.73 -10.25 10.64
N LEU A 161 -5.57 -10.68 11.89
CA LEU A 161 -4.50 -10.17 12.76
C LEU A 161 -3.11 -10.38 12.15
N LEU A 162 -2.90 -11.49 11.42
CA LEU A 162 -1.64 -11.78 10.74
C LEU A 162 -1.31 -10.71 9.69
N VAL A 163 -2.27 -10.38 8.83
CA VAL A 163 -2.09 -9.34 7.79
C VAL A 163 -1.80 -7.98 8.44
N ARG A 164 -2.37 -7.68 9.61
CA ARG A 164 -2.10 -6.43 10.33
C ARG A 164 -0.68 -6.36 10.86
N ILE A 165 -0.18 -7.45 11.44
CA ILE A 165 1.20 -7.55 11.92
C ILE A 165 2.17 -7.50 10.75
N GLU A 166 1.87 -8.20 9.66
CA GLU A 166 2.66 -8.18 8.43
C GLU A 166 2.75 -6.76 7.84
N LEU A 167 1.62 -6.05 7.71
CA LEU A 167 1.62 -4.65 7.26
C LEU A 167 2.42 -3.73 8.19
N ALA A 168 2.34 -3.95 9.51
CA ALA A 168 3.09 -3.18 10.48
C ALA A 168 4.60 -3.45 10.39
N LEU A 169 5.01 -4.71 10.21
CA LEU A 169 6.40 -5.09 10.00
C LEU A 169 6.93 -4.51 8.68
N TYR A 170 6.15 -4.61 7.60
CA TYR A 170 6.49 -4.04 6.29
C TYR A 170 6.57 -2.50 6.35
N TRP A 171 5.71 -1.84 7.12
CA TRP A 171 5.81 -0.41 7.38
C TRP A 171 7.08 -0.04 8.17
N ALA A 172 7.37 -0.77 9.24
CA ALA A 172 8.52 -0.52 10.10
C ALA A 172 9.85 -0.79 9.40
N ALA A 173 9.97 -1.91 8.69
CA ALA A 173 11.18 -2.31 7.99
C ALA A 173 11.45 -1.48 6.73
N ALA A 174 10.38 -1.13 5.99
CA ALA A 174 10.50 -0.65 4.62
C ALA A 174 9.91 0.72 4.33
N GLY A 175 9.10 1.26 5.23
CA GLY A 175 8.20 2.36 4.90
C GLY A 175 7.33 2.05 3.68
N PHE A 176 6.82 0.82 3.59
CA PHE A 176 6.09 0.26 2.44
C PHE A 176 6.90 0.09 1.13
N GLY A 177 8.24 0.14 1.20
CA GLY A 177 9.11 -0.06 0.03
C GLY A 177 9.28 1.16 -0.87
N TYR A 178 8.68 2.30 -0.53
CA TYR A 178 8.72 3.52 -1.33
C TYR A 178 9.83 4.51 -0.92
N ARG A 179 10.51 4.29 0.23
CA ARG A 179 11.61 5.14 0.71
C ARG A 179 12.81 4.29 1.16
N PRO A 180 13.82 4.06 0.30
CA PRO A 180 14.95 3.17 0.64
C PRO A 180 15.80 3.69 1.80
N LEU A 181 15.82 5.00 2.04
CA LEU A 181 16.45 5.62 3.22
C LEU A 181 15.91 5.05 4.54
N ARG A 182 14.62 4.66 4.60
CA ARG A 182 14.06 4.04 5.81
C ARG A 182 14.54 2.60 6.01
N VAL A 183 14.91 1.89 4.94
CA VAL A 183 15.51 0.54 5.03
C VAL A 183 16.91 0.62 5.61
N ILE A 184 17.71 1.59 5.17
CA ILE A 184 19.04 1.83 5.74
C ILE A 184 18.90 2.25 7.21
N GLY A 185 17.98 3.16 7.52
CA GLY A 185 17.70 3.57 8.89
C GLY A 185 17.23 2.42 9.80
N SER A 186 16.38 1.51 9.30
CA SER A 186 15.93 0.34 10.06
C SER A 186 17.07 -0.65 10.29
N ALA A 187 17.93 -0.91 9.30
CA ALA A 187 19.13 -1.74 9.47
C ALA A 187 20.09 -1.15 10.53
N VAL A 188 20.39 0.15 10.46
CA VAL A 188 21.24 0.83 11.47
C VAL A 188 20.60 0.76 12.86
N SER A 189 19.28 0.90 12.97
CA SER A 189 18.58 0.79 14.25
C SER A 189 18.67 -0.61 14.85
N VAL A 190 18.59 -1.66 14.01
CA VAL A 190 18.75 -3.06 14.44
C VAL A 190 20.17 -3.31 14.94
N VAL A 191 21.19 -2.93 14.16
CA VAL A 191 22.60 -3.03 14.56
C VAL A 191 22.84 -2.30 15.89
N THR A 192 22.32 -1.07 16.03
CA THR A 192 22.48 -0.31 17.27
C THR A 192 21.79 -0.99 18.46
N ALA A 193 20.61 -1.57 18.26
CA ALA A 193 19.88 -2.28 19.31
C ALA A 193 20.61 -3.56 19.78
N TYR A 194 21.16 -4.35 18.85
CA TYR A 194 21.97 -5.52 19.19
C TYR A 194 23.29 -5.13 19.85
N ALA A 195 23.96 -4.08 19.36
CA ALA A 195 25.17 -3.55 19.99
C ALA A 195 24.93 -3.12 21.45
N LEU A 196 23.82 -2.43 21.73
CA LEU A 196 23.41 -2.07 23.08
C LEU A 196 23.11 -3.30 23.94
N LEU A 197 22.44 -4.31 23.38
CA LEU A 197 22.17 -5.57 24.07
C LEU A 197 23.46 -6.30 24.45
N TYR A 198 24.43 -6.41 23.54
CA TYR A 198 25.72 -7.02 23.81
C TYR A 198 26.54 -6.26 24.84
N TRP A 199 26.53 -4.93 24.77
CA TRP A 199 27.21 -4.09 25.73
C TRP A 199 26.60 -4.22 27.13
N ALA A 200 25.26 -4.15 27.25
CA ALA A 200 24.55 -4.25 28.53
C ALA A 200 24.68 -5.62 29.22
N THR A 201 24.95 -6.66 28.43
CA THR A 201 25.05 -8.04 28.93
C THR A 201 26.49 -8.56 28.98
N GLU A 202 27.46 -7.70 28.64
CA GLU A 202 28.87 -8.07 28.50
C GLU A 202 29.08 -9.31 27.61
N GLY A 203 28.21 -9.42 26.60
CA GLY A 203 27.94 -10.61 25.80
C GLY A 203 28.96 -10.90 24.71
N VAL A 204 29.99 -10.07 24.55
CA VAL A 204 31.02 -10.17 23.51
C VAL A 204 32.39 -10.15 24.17
N VAL A 205 33.24 -11.08 23.76
CA VAL A 205 34.60 -11.26 24.27
C VAL A 205 35.61 -11.31 23.13
N THR A 206 36.83 -10.87 23.40
CA THR A 206 37.94 -10.93 22.42
C THR A 206 38.32 -12.37 22.09
N ALA A 207 38.50 -12.67 20.81
CA ALA A 207 38.95 -13.96 20.33
C ALA A 207 40.49 -14.00 20.34
N GLY A 208 41.05 -14.88 21.18
CA GLY A 208 42.50 -15.01 21.35
C GLY A 208 43.06 -14.04 22.39
N GLY A 209 44.08 -14.49 23.12
CA GLY A 209 44.68 -13.75 24.24
C GLY A 209 43.88 -13.86 25.54
N THR A 210 44.09 -12.90 26.46
CA THR A 210 43.36 -12.85 27.73
C THR A 210 41.91 -12.46 27.50
N PRO A 211 40.92 -13.22 27.99
CA PRO A 211 39.52 -12.93 27.78
C PRO A 211 39.16 -11.57 28.41
N ARG A 212 38.78 -10.62 27.56
CA ARG A 212 38.32 -9.28 27.95
C ARG A 212 36.95 -9.03 27.34
N HIS A 213 36.07 -8.38 28.10
CA HIS A 213 34.79 -7.90 27.60
C HIS A 213 34.99 -6.74 26.61
N ALA A 214 34.24 -6.79 25.51
CA ALA A 214 34.26 -5.76 24.49
C ALA A 214 33.68 -4.44 25.03
N GLY A 215 34.33 -3.32 24.69
CA GLY A 215 33.79 -1.99 24.94
C GLY A 215 32.62 -1.68 24.00
N PHE A 216 31.92 -0.57 24.24
CA PHE A 216 30.72 -0.20 23.46
C PHE A 216 30.98 -0.16 21.94
N TRP A 217 32.07 0.48 21.49
CA TRP A 217 32.40 0.57 20.06
C TRP A 217 32.79 -0.77 19.45
N GLU A 218 33.40 -1.65 20.24
CA GLU A 218 33.73 -3.02 19.83
C GLU A 218 32.45 -3.86 19.67
N CYS A 219 31.46 -3.67 20.54
CA CYS A 219 30.13 -4.27 20.40
C CYS A 219 29.38 -3.76 19.15
N VAL A 220 29.45 -2.46 18.85
CA VAL A 220 28.86 -1.88 17.61
C VAL A 220 29.52 -2.49 16.38
N TYR A 221 30.84 -2.59 16.38
CA TYR A 221 31.58 -3.24 15.31
C TYR A 221 31.20 -4.71 15.16
N PHE A 222 31.18 -5.50 16.25
CA PHE A 222 30.77 -6.91 16.26
C PHE A 222 29.35 -7.10 15.73
N SER A 223 28.40 -6.28 16.19
CA SER A 223 27.02 -6.31 15.70
C SER A 223 26.93 -5.98 14.21
N GLY A 224 27.66 -4.95 13.74
CA GLY A 224 27.69 -4.59 12.32
C GLY A 224 28.21 -5.69 11.41
N ILE A 225 29.33 -6.33 11.78
CA ILE A 225 29.90 -7.43 10.98
C ILE A 225 29.07 -8.71 11.08
N THR A 226 28.36 -8.94 12.19
CA THR A 226 27.46 -10.08 12.37
C THR A 226 26.18 -9.91 11.55
N PHE A 227 25.57 -8.73 11.61
CA PHE A 227 24.42 -8.35 10.78
C PHE A 227 24.74 -8.40 9.29
N ALA A 228 25.93 -7.94 8.89
CA ALA A 228 26.38 -8.03 7.50
C ALA A 228 26.87 -9.44 7.11
N THR A 229 26.88 -10.41 8.03
CA THR A 229 27.37 -11.79 7.84
C THR A 229 28.84 -11.90 7.40
N VAL A 230 29.66 -10.90 7.74
CA VAL A 230 31.10 -10.85 7.43
C VAL A 230 31.92 -11.66 8.43
N GLY A 231 31.73 -11.40 9.74
CA GLY A 231 32.32 -12.20 10.84
C GLY A 231 33.82 -12.45 10.76
N TYR A 232 34.66 -11.43 10.99
CA TYR A 232 36.13 -11.56 10.94
C TYR A 232 36.72 -12.50 12.01
N GLY A 233 36.00 -12.78 13.09
CA GLY A 233 36.40 -13.73 14.14
C GLY A 233 37.38 -13.17 15.16
N ASP A 234 37.57 -11.86 15.21
CA ASP A 234 38.30 -11.09 16.22
C ASP A 234 37.53 -10.95 17.55
N PHE A 235 36.20 -10.97 17.47
CA PHE A 235 35.30 -11.03 18.62
C PHE A 235 34.37 -12.23 18.51
N ILE A 236 34.11 -12.89 19.63
CA ILE A 236 33.17 -14.01 19.72
C ILE A 236 32.07 -13.72 20.74
N PRO A 237 30.84 -14.19 20.49
CA PRO A 237 29.76 -14.08 21.47
C PRO A 237 30.04 -15.00 22.66
N ALA A 238 29.78 -14.47 23.85
CA ALA A 238 29.80 -15.25 25.09
C ALA A 238 28.79 -16.42 24.99
N PRO A 239 29.00 -17.53 25.73
CA PRO A 239 28.17 -18.73 25.60
C PRO A 239 26.66 -18.48 25.70
N HIS A 240 26.24 -17.54 26.57
CA HIS A 240 24.84 -17.18 26.80
C HIS A 240 24.24 -16.29 25.69
N MET A 241 25.07 -15.70 24.82
CA MET A 241 24.67 -14.79 23.72
C MET A 241 24.81 -15.38 22.32
N ARG A 242 25.25 -16.64 22.20
CA ARG A 242 25.41 -17.32 20.90
C ARG A 242 24.10 -17.40 20.11
N LEU A 243 22.98 -17.68 20.78
CA LEU A 243 21.66 -17.71 20.14
C LEU A 243 21.23 -16.33 19.65
N VAL A 244 21.55 -15.28 20.41
CA VAL A 244 21.25 -13.89 20.05
C VAL A 244 22.06 -13.46 18.82
N ALA A 245 23.34 -13.82 18.75
CA ALA A 245 24.18 -13.60 17.57
C ALA A 245 23.66 -14.35 16.33
N LEU A 246 23.12 -15.56 16.52
CA LEU A 246 22.48 -16.29 15.42
C LEU A 246 21.23 -15.56 14.90
N THR A 247 20.38 -15.03 15.80
CA THR A 247 19.19 -14.27 15.38
C THR A 247 19.55 -12.95 14.71
N GLU A 248 20.63 -12.30 15.12
CA GLU A 248 21.14 -11.09 14.47
C GLU A 248 21.59 -11.37 13.03
N GLY A 249 22.41 -12.40 12.82
CA GLY A 249 22.84 -12.81 11.48
C GLY A 249 21.66 -13.20 10.59
N ALA A 250 20.69 -13.95 11.12
CA ALA A 250 19.48 -14.30 10.39
C ALA A 250 18.68 -13.05 9.98
N LEU A 251 18.50 -12.10 10.90
CA LEU A 251 17.79 -10.85 10.63
C LEU A 251 18.54 -10.00 9.59
N GLY A 252 19.87 -10.01 9.60
CA GLY A 252 20.73 -9.41 8.59
C GLY A 252 20.49 -9.95 7.18
N VAL A 253 20.46 -11.29 7.04
CA VAL A 253 20.13 -11.95 5.76
C VAL A 253 18.75 -11.56 5.26
N PHE A 254 17.73 -11.58 6.13
CA PHE A 254 16.38 -11.14 5.77
C PHE A 254 16.34 -9.67 5.35
N ALA A 255 17.02 -8.78 6.08
CA ALA A 255 17.08 -7.35 5.78
C ALA A 255 17.77 -7.09 4.43
N MET A 256 18.85 -7.81 4.12
CA MET A 256 19.56 -7.67 2.85
C MET A 256 18.70 -8.14 1.67
N GLY A 257 18.04 -9.30 1.79
CA GLY A 257 17.10 -9.78 0.76
C GLY A 257 15.96 -8.80 0.54
N PHE A 258 15.43 -8.23 1.62
CA PHE A 258 14.39 -7.22 1.55
C PHE A 258 14.86 -5.92 0.88
N PHE A 259 16.08 -5.46 1.20
CA PHE A 259 16.70 -4.29 0.57
C PHE A 259 16.83 -4.47 -0.94
N VAL A 260 17.26 -5.65 -1.41
CA VAL A 260 17.35 -5.97 -2.84
C VAL A 260 15.98 -5.90 -3.51
N VAL A 261 14.93 -6.45 -2.90
CA VAL A 261 13.56 -6.38 -3.45
C VAL A 261 13.06 -4.95 -3.58
N VAL A 262 13.31 -4.11 -2.56
CA VAL A 262 12.93 -2.69 -2.59
C VAL A 262 13.71 -1.93 -3.67
N LEU A 263 15.00 -2.20 -3.81
CA LEU A 263 15.84 -1.57 -4.82
C LEU A 263 15.42 -2.00 -6.23
N ALA A 264 15.16 -3.29 -6.45
CA ALA A 264 14.68 -3.83 -7.71
C ALA A 264 13.34 -3.20 -8.13
N LYS A 265 12.40 -3.04 -7.19
CA LYS A 265 11.13 -2.32 -7.44
C LYS A 265 11.35 -0.85 -7.81
N ARG A 266 12.41 -0.21 -7.29
CA ARG A 266 12.73 1.18 -7.64
C ARG A 266 13.40 1.31 -9.01
N LEU A 267 14.16 0.32 -9.44
CA LEU A 267 14.92 0.33 -10.70
C LEU A 267 14.14 -0.18 -11.91
N ARG A 268 13.06 -0.95 -11.70
CA ARG A 268 12.22 -1.49 -12.79
C ARG A 268 11.31 -0.43 -13.44
N HIS A 269 11.39 0.81 -13.00
CA HIS A 269 10.70 1.98 -13.52
C HIS A 269 11.71 3.12 -13.69
#